data_AF-A0A7S4KES7-F1
#
_entry.id   AF-A0A7S4KES7-F1
#
_cell.length_a   1.000
_cell.length_b   1.000
_cell.length_c   1.000
_cell.angle_alpha   90.00
_cell.angle_beta   90.00
_cell.angle_gamma   90.00
#
_symmetry.space_group_name_H-M   'P 1'
#
loop_
_entity.id
_entity.type
_entity.pdbx_description
1 polymer ?
#
loop_
_entity_poly.entity_id
_entity_poly.type
_entity_poly.pdbx_seq_one_letter_code
_entity_poly.pdbx_strand_id
1 'polypeptide(L)'
;MTASARLNQSAVKLEVLAKSLPGGNCVFDPRGRLRFEGNLSRKRRAMSNMMSMFIKVPSKGVKRMINVSVFSNGMMSISGAKNYEELLYVVDKAIMRIRNAFTQDRLGRRSYAVSAPDRLDLGILESADENGIRIEMGKLDFDLGISIKLESAFQFLVRDFNVTYEPEFFAGLKIKSALNPFITIVIYSSGKGYMTCSSRAMLASKDASAELRRAYDAVCSVLWSNKAEVVNLAYSKRIFKS
;
A
#
# COMPACT_ATOMS: atom_id res chain seq x y z
N MET A 1 -3.98 -0.57 0.16
CA MET A 1 -3.38 -1.55 -0.77
C MET A 1 -2.16 -0.95 -1.46
N THR A 2 -1.19 -1.79 -1.81
CA THR A 2 -0.09 -1.46 -2.72
C THR A 2 -0.12 -2.40 -3.93
N ALA A 3 0.14 -1.87 -5.11
CA ALA A 3 0.17 -2.62 -6.36
C ALA A 3 1.33 -2.13 -7.24
N SER A 4 1.67 -2.91 -8.26
CA SER A 4 2.62 -2.55 -9.29
C SER A 4 2.05 -2.82 -10.67
N ALA A 5 2.56 -2.10 -11.66
CA ALA A 5 2.23 -2.28 -13.06
C ALA A 5 3.48 -1.95 -13.89
N ARG A 6 3.54 -2.43 -15.14
CA ARG A 6 4.65 -2.13 -16.05
C ARG A 6 4.11 -1.45 -17.28
N LEU A 7 4.74 -0.36 -17.71
CA LEU A 7 4.46 0.25 -19.00
C LEU A 7 5.11 -0.57 -20.12
N ASN A 8 4.46 -0.65 -21.27
CA ASN A 8 4.99 -1.32 -22.47
C ASN A 8 6.15 -0.56 -23.14
N GLN A 9 6.51 0.61 -22.62
CA GLN A 9 7.58 1.45 -23.12
C GLN A 9 8.58 1.78 -22.02
N SER A 10 9.85 1.59 -22.34
CA SER A 10 10.99 2.07 -21.57
C SER A 10 12.04 2.66 -22.53
N ALA A 11 12.81 3.67 -22.13
CA ALA A 11 12.80 4.38 -20.83
C ALA A 11 11.77 5.53 -20.76
N VAL A 12 11.35 5.87 -19.53
CA VAL A 12 10.52 7.04 -19.23
C VAL A 12 11.42 8.22 -18.84
N LYS A 13 11.30 9.34 -19.56
CA LYS A 13 12.00 10.59 -19.27
C LYS A 13 11.34 11.32 -18.09
N LEU A 14 11.72 10.94 -16.87
CA LEU A 14 11.11 11.46 -15.63
C LEU A 14 11.18 12.99 -15.50
N GLU A 15 12.22 13.64 -16.03
CA GLU A 15 12.33 15.11 -16.06
C GLU A 15 11.22 15.79 -16.88
N VAL A 16 10.89 15.21 -18.04
CA VAL A 16 9.82 15.71 -18.91
C VAL A 16 8.48 15.53 -18.20
N LEU A 17 8.26 14.35 -17.61
CA LEU A 17 7.07 14.04 -16.83
C LEU A 17 6.89 15.03 -15.66
N ALA A 18 7.94 15.27 -14.88
CA ALA A 18 7.91 16.20 -13.75
C ALA A 18 7.57 17.63 -14.16
N LYS A 19 8.16 18.13 -15.25
CA LYS A 19 7.88 19.48 -15.77
C LYS A 19 6.47 19.62 -16.34
N SER A 20 5.89 18.54 -16.85
CA SER A 20 4.55 18.54 -17.44
C SER A 20 3.40 18.49 -16.42
N LEU A 21 3.68 18.07 -15.17
CA LEU A 21 2.66 17.95 -14.14
C LEU A 21 2.53 19.26 -13.34
N PRO A 22 1.33 19.86 -13.24
CA PRO A 22 1.15 21.13 -12.56
C PRO A 22 1.28 21.02 -11.04
N GLY A 23 1.86 22.06 -10.42
CA GLY A 23 1.67 22.49 -9.02
C GLY A 23 1.65 21.40 -7.94
N GLY A 24 2.83 20.98 -7.45
CA GLY A 24 2.96 20.13 -6.25
C GLY A 24 2.39 18.71 -6.36
N ASN A 25 1.80 18.34 -7.49
CA ASN A 25 1.25 17.01 -7.73
C ASN A 25 2.31 15.95 -8.09
N CYS A 26 3.59 16.30 -7.97
CA CYS A 26 4.68 15.35 -8.07
C CYS A 26 5.88 15.73 -7.22
N VAL A 27 6.69 14.73 -6.89
CA VAL A 27 7.99 14.86 -6.25
C VAL A 27 9.00 14.15 -7.14
N PHE A 28 9.97 14.90 -7.64
CA PHE A 28 11.05 14.38 -8.44
C PHE A 28 12.34 15.09 -8.06
N ASP A 29 13.37 14.32 -7.71
CA ASP A 29 14.67 14.85 -7.31
C ASP A 29 15.77 14.25 -8.20
N PRO A 30 16.03 14.84 -9.38
CA PRO A 30 16.99 14.30 -10.34
C PRO A 30 18.42 14.33 -9.81
N ARG A 31 18.70 15.12 -8.76
CA ARG A 31 20.06 15.34 -8.22
C ARG A 31 20.23 14.87 -6.78
N GLY A 32 19.19 14.28 -6.16
CA GLY A 32 19.21 13.90 -4.75
C GLY A 32 19.41 15.09 -3.78
N ARG A 33 18.96 16.30 -4.16
CA ARG A 33 19.20 17.57 -3.47
C ARG A 33 18.12 17.97 -2.45
N LEU A 34 17.05 17.20 -2.27
CA LEU A 34 16.16 17.37 -1.11
C LEU A 34 17.03 17.22 0.15
N ARG A 35 17.29 18.37 0.78
CA ARG A 35 18.38 18.63 1.73
C ARG A 35 18.28 17.74 2.97
N PHE A 36 19.12 16.71 3.02
CA PHE A 36 19.60 16.12 4.26
C PHE A 36 21.12 16.05 4.14
N GLU A 37 21.80 16.96 4.84
CA GLU A 37 23.26 17.01 4.95
C GLU A 37 23.79 15.62 5.37
N GLY A 38 24.65 15.03 4.55
CA GLY A 38 25.24 13.72 4.81
C GLY A 38 25.59 12.97 3.52
N ASN A 39 26.62 12.13 3.57
CA ASN A 39 27.15 11.37 2.43
C ASN A 39 26.08 10.50 1.73
N LEU A 40 26.11 10.48 0.40
CA LEU A 40 25.08 9.87 -0.45
C LEU A 40 25.04 8.33 -0.29
N SER A 41 24.05 7.80 0.44
CA SER A 41 23.84 6.35 0.58
C SER A 41 23.22 5.72 -0.69
N ARG A 42 23.39 4.40 -0.90
CA ARG A 42 22.82 3.63 -2.04
C ARG A 42 21.31 3.89 -2.27
N LYS A 43 20.55 4.20 -1.22
CA LYS A 43 19.12 4.57 -1.30
C LYS A 43 18.86 5.83 -2.14
N ARG A 44 19.81 6.76 -2.27
CA ARG A 44 19.66 8.03 -2.99
C ARG A 44 19.73 7.89 -4.52
N ARG A 45 20.49 6.94 -5.06
CA ARG A 45 20.50 6.61 -6.51
C ARG A 45 19.18 5.98 -6.98
N ALA A 46 18.40 5.39 -6.07
CA ALA A 46 17.08 4.87 -6.39
C ALA A 46 16.07 6.00 -6.63
N MET A 47 16.19 7.13 -5.92
CA MET A 47 15.29 8.27 -6.07
C MET A 47 15.50 9.08 -7.35
N SER A 48 16.71 9.11 -7.92
CA SER A 48 16.92 9.73 -9.24
C SER A 48 16.27 8.95 -10.39
N ASN A 49 15.96 7.67 -10.16
CA ASN A 49 15.28 6.78 -11.10
C ASN A 49 13.78 6.65 -10.82
N MET A 50 13.22 7.48 -9.95
CA MET A 50 11.84 7.42 -9.53
C MET A 50 11.23 8.82 -9.42
N MET A 51 9.99 8.94 -9.86
CA MET A 51 9.17 10.13 -9.67
C MET A 51 7.86 9.71 -9.02
N SER A 52 7.45 10.41 -7.96
CA SER A 52 6.13 10.21 -7.37
C SER A 52 5.16 11.22 -7.97
N MET A 53 3.98 10.77 -8.40
CA MET A 53 2.86 11.61 -8.79
C MET A 53 1.65 11.31 -7.92
N PHE A 54 0.84 12.32 -7.65
CA PHE A 54 -0.35 12.18 -6.83
C PHE A 54 -1.61 12.31 -7.70
N ILE A 55 -2.47 11.30 -7.65
CA ILE A 55 -3.71 11.22 -8.42
C ILE A 55 -4.89 11.39 -7.47
N LYS A 56 -5.76 12.37 -7.78
CA LYS A 56 -7.00 12.62 -7.05
C LYS A 56 -8.00 11.54 -7.42
N VAL A 57 -8.58 10.89 -6.42
CA VAL A 57 -9.64 9.91 -6.61
C VAL A 57 -10.95 10.47 -6.07
N PRO A 58 -12.07 10.38 -6.82
CA PRO A 58 -13.37 10.75 -6.32
C PRO A 58 -13.78 9.81 -5.19
N SER A 59 -13.93 10.36 -3.98
CA SER A 59 -14.43 9.62 -2.81
C SER A 59 -15.54 10.45 -2.15
N LYS A 60 -16.58 9.78 -1.64
CA LYS A 60 -17.74 10.43 -0.99
C LYS A 60 -17.27 11.39 0.11
N GLY A 61 -17.31 12.70 -0.16
CA GLY A 61 -17.04 13.77 0.81
C GLY A 61 -15.57 14.09 1.14
N VAL A 62 -14.58 13.34 0.68
CA VAL A 62 -13.16 13.59 1.00
C VAL A 62 -12.29 13.50 -0.25
N LYS A 63 -11.56 14.58 -0.56
CA LYS A 63 -10.53 14.57 -1.62
C LYS A 63 -9.35 13.73 -1.14
N ARG A 64 -9.17 12.56 -1.73
CA ARG A 64 -8.06 11.65 -1.41
C ARG A 64 -7.07 11.60 -2.55
N MET A 65 -5.79 11.59 -2.20
CA MET A 65 -4.70 11.43 -3.15
C MET A 65 -4.15 10.01 -3.05
N ILE A 66 -3.98 9.35 -4.18
CA ILE A 66 -3.22 8.10 -4.30
C ILE A 66 -1.85 8.45 -4.89
N ASN A 67 -0.80 7.88 -4.31
CA ASN A 67 0.56 8.05 -4.79
C ASN A 67 0.87 6.98 -5.84
N VAL A 68 1.42 7.41 -6.98
CA VAL A 68 1.94 6.57 -8.05
C VAL A 68 3.40 6.94 -8.26
N SER A 69 4.29 6.01 -7.94
CA SER A 69 5.73 6.15 -8.20
C SER A 69 6.07 5.51 -9.54
N VAL A 70 6.54 6.31 -10.49
CA VAL A 70 6.96 5.89 -11.83
C VAL A 70 8.47 5.84 -11.89
N PHE A 71 9.01 4.74 -12.41
CA PHE A 71 10.43 4.51 -12.55
C PHE A 71 10.90 4.75 -13.98
N SER A 72 12.17 5.13 -14.15
CA SER A 72 12.76 5.40 -15.48
C SER A 72 12.74 4.18 -16.40
N ASN A 73 12.64 2.97 -15.85
CA ASN A 73 12.53 1.73 -16.61
C ASN A 73 11.08 1.36 -17.02
N GLY A 74 10.10 2.21 -16.73
CA GLY A 74 8.69 1.96 -17.04
C GLY A 74 7.91 1.18 -15.98
N MET A 75 8.53 0.78 -14.86
CA MET A 75 7.77 0.24 -13.73
C MET A 75 6.94 1.34 -13.05
N MET A 76 5.79 0.95 -12.51
CA MET A 76 4.95 1.78 -11.65
C MET A 76 4.68 1.05 -10.33
N SER A 77 4.70 1.79 -9.23
CA SER A 77 4.25 1.36 -7.91
C SER A 77 3.14 2.28 -7.43
N ILE A 78 2.03 1.71 -7.02
CA ILE A 78 0.81 2.42 -6.64
C ILE A 78 0.55 2.13 -5.17
N SER A 79 0.38 3.18 -4.37
CA SER A 79 0.19 3.06 -2.94
C SER A 79 -0.97 3.92 -2.46
N GLY A 80 -1.85 3.31 -1.67
CA GLY A 80 -2.92 4.01 -0.99
C GLY A 80 -4.33 3.66 -1.49
N ALA A 81 -4.50 2.93 -2.59
CA ALA A 81 -5.83 2.47 -3.02
C ALA A 81 -6.53 1.62 -1.94
N LYS A 82 -7.85 1.78 -1.81
CA LYS A 82 -8.68 1.05 -0.85
C LYS A 82 -9.33 -0.19 -1.47
N ASN A 83 -9.67 -0.11 -2.75
CA ASN A 83 -10.26 -1.21 -3.52
C ASN A 83 -9.63 -1.27 -4.92
N TYR A 84 -10.09 -2.24 -5.71
CA TYR A 84 -9.54 -2.53 -7.02
C TYR A 84 -10.01 -1.54 -8.09
N GLU A 85 -11.24 -1.04 -7.99
CA GLU A 85 -11.79 -0.04 -8.90
C GLU A 85 -10.99 1.27 -8.85
N GLU A 86 -10.58 1.68 -7.65
CA GLU A 86 -9.68 2.82 -7.48
C GLU A 86 -8.30 2.57 -8.08
N LEU A 87 -7.78 1.34 -8.04
CA LEU A 87 -6.52 1.00 -8.69
C LEU A 87 -6.63 1.16 -10.21
N LEU A 88 -7.66 0.58 -10.82
CA LEU A 88 -7.93 0.71 -12.26
C LEU A 88 -8.02 2.17 -12.68
N TYR A 89 -8.80 2.98 -11.94
CA TYR A 89 -8.93 4.41 -12.19
C TYR A 89 -7.58 5.14 -12.11
N VAL A 90 -6.78 4.87 -11.07
CA VAL A 90 -5.48 5.52 -10.89
C VAL A 90 -4.49 5.13 -11.97
N VAL A 91 -4.49 3.86 -12.39
CA VAL A 91 -3.64 3.37 -13.47
C VAL A 91 -3.98 4.05 -14.79
N ASP A 92 -5.26 4.10 -15.16
CA ASP A 92 -5.72 4.84 -16.36
C ASP A 92 -5.27 6.30 -16.32
N LYS A 93 -5.50 6.99 -15.19
CA LYS A 93 -5.09 8.39 -15.03
C LYS A 93 -3.57 8.57 -15.06
N ALA A 94 -2.80 7.64 -14.53
CA ALA A 94 -1.35 7.67 -14.62
C ALA A 94 -0.89 7.54 -16.07
N ILE A 95 -1.40 6.57 -16.81
CA ILE A 95 -1.08 6.34 -18.22
C ILE A 95 -1.46 7.57 -19.05
N MET A 96 -2.67 8.12 -18.89
CA MET A 96 -3.10 9.33 -19.58
C MET A 96 -2.16 10.51 -19.32
N ARG A 97 -1.72 10.70 -18.06
CA ARG A 97 -0.79 11.78 -17.70
C ARG A 97 0.58 11.59 -18.34
N ILE A 98 1.11 10.37 -18.35
CA ILE A 98 2.41 10.06 -18.97
C ILE A 98 2.33 10.20 -20.49
N ARG A 99 1.24 9.72 -21.11
CA ARG A 99 0.96 9.86 -22.54
C ARG A 99 0.98 11.33 -22.97
N ASN A 100 0.32 12.20 -22.20
CA ASN A 100 0.19 13.62 -22.53
C ASN A 100 1.37 14.48 -22.04
N ALA A 101 2.36 13.89 -21.37
CA ALA A 101 3.49 14.63 -20.81
C ALA A 101 4.50 15.01 -21.89
N PHE A 102 4.63 16.31 -22.14
CA PHE A 102 5.67 16.86 -23.00
C PHE A 102 6.24 18.16 -22.47
N THR A 103 7.45 18.49 -22.91
CA THR A 103 8.07 19.81 -22.78
C THR A 103 8.32 20.37 -24.18
N GLN A 104 8.33 21.69 -24.31
CA GLN A 104 8.64 22.37 -25.56
C GLN A 104 9.98 23.10 -25.44
N ASP A 105 10.86 22.93 -26.42
CA ASP A 105 12.11 23.69 -26.48
C ASP A 105 11.91 25.12 -27.03
N ARG A 106 12.98 25.92 -27.07
CA ARG A 106 12.94 27.30 -27.59
C ARG A 106 12.55 27.38 -29.07
N LEU A 107 12.71 26.30 -29.82
CA LEU A 107 12.36 26.21 -31.25
C LEU A 107 10.96 25.63 -31.46
N GLY A 108 10.20 25.44 -30.38
CA GLY A 108 8.84 24.94 -30.44
C GLY A 108 8.73 23.41 -30.57
N ARG A 109 9.83 22.66 -30.53
CA ARG A 109 9.79 21.19 -30.69
C ARG A 109 9.33 20.54 -29.40
N ARG A 110 8.42 19.57 -29.53
CA ARG A 110 7.92 18.79 -28.40
C ARG A 110 8.83 17.60 -28.10
N SER A 111 9.23 17.46 -26.85
CA SER A 111 9.85 16.25 -26.31
C SER A 111 8.89 15.60 -25.34
N TYR A 112 8.49 14.36 -25.63
CA TYR A 112 7.56 13.58 -24.81
C TYR A 112 8.28 12.77 -23.72
N ALA A 113 7.53 12.41 -22.68
CA ALA A 113 8.04 11.58 -21.58
C ALA A 113 8.35 10.13 -22.00
N VAL A 114 7.72 9.64 -23.06
CA VAL A 114 7.94 8.32 -23.68
C VAL A 114 8.18 8.47 -25.18
N SER A 115 8.72 7.43 -25.83
CA SER A 115 9.10 7.48 -27.26
C SER A 115 7.90 7.46 -28.20
N ALA A 116 6.84 6.70 -27.89
CA ALA A 116 5.64 6.57 -28.70
C ALA A 116 4.37 6.78 -27.85
N PRO A 117 4.00 8.03 -27.50
CA PRO A 117 2.87 8.31 -26.59
C PRO A 117 1.56 7.63 -26.98
N ASP A 118 1.21 7.63 -28.27
CA ASP A 118 -0.06 7.08 -28.77
C ASP A 118 -0.15 5.55 -28.64
N ARG A 119 0.98 4.87 -28.40
CA ARG A 119 1.08 3.42 -28.18
C ARG A 119 1.34 3.07 -26.71
N LEU A 120 1.27 4.05 -25.79
CA LEU A 120 1.55 3.82 -24.38
C LEU A 120 0.41 3.04 -23.74
N ASP A 121 0.75 1.88 -23.21
CA ASP A 121 -0.17 1.00 -22.48
C ASP A 121 0.59 0.23 -21.39
N LEU A 122 -0.11 -0.66 -20.69
CA LEU A 122 0.51 -1.64 -19.82
C LEU A 122 1.19 -2.74 -20.63
N GLY A 123 2.38 -3.12 -20.18
CA GLY A 123 3.14 -4.25 -20.68
C GLY A 123 3.01 -5.46 -19.78
N ILE A 124 3.76 -6.50 -20.12
CA ILE A 124 3.75 -7.77 -19.38
C ILE A 124 4.46 -7.61 -18.04
N LEU A 125 3.79 -7.99 -16.97
CA LEU A 125 4.33 -8.10 -15.62
C LEU A 125 4.00 -9.49 -15.06
N GLU A 126 5.01 -10.18 -14.55
CA GLU A 126 4.83 -11.51 -13.96
C GLU A 126 3.85 -11.44 -12.78
N SER A 127 2.87 -12.35 -12.78
CA SER A 127 1.81 -12.43 -11.78
C SER A 127 0.89 -11.19 -11.71
N ALA A 128 0.82 -10.42 -12.80
CA ALA A 128 -0.26 -9.47 -12.98
C ALA A 128 -1.56 -10.17 -13.37
N ASP A 129 -2.67 -9.52 -13.05
CA ASP A 129 -4.02 -9.88 -13.50
C ASP A 129 -4.25 -9.57 -14.99
N GLU A 130 -5.46 -9.81 -15.48
CA GLU A 130 -5.87 -9.51 -16.86
C GLU A 130 -5.78 -8.03 -17.24
N ASN A 131 -5.72 -7.13 -16.26
CA ASN A 131 -5.56 -5.70 -16.45
C ASN A 131 -4.08 -5.28 -16.36
N GLY A 132 -3.12 -6.20 -16.28
CA GLY A 132 -1.70 -5.88 -16.20
C GLY A 132 -1.26 -5.29 -14.85
N ILE A 133 -2.07 -5.47 -13.80
CA ILE A 133 -1.80 -4.98 -12.45
C ILE A 133 -1.43 -6.16 -11.54
N ARG A 134 -0.36 -6.01 -10.77
CA ARG A 134 0.02 -6.95 -9.72
C ARG A 134 -0.25 -6.34 -8.35
N ILE A 135 -1.17 -6.89 -7.58
CA ILE A 135 -1.37 -6.49 -6.19
C ILE A 135 -0.21 -7.02 -5.36
N GLU A 136 0.57 -6.12 -4.76
CA GLU A 136 1.74 -6.47 -3.92
C GLU A 136 1.33 -6.79 -2.49
N MET A 137 0.40 -6.01 -1.94
CA MET A 137 -0.06 -6.17 -0.56
C MET A 137 -1.45 -5.59 -0.35
N GLY A 138 -2.34 -6.43 0.17
CA GLY A 138 -3.60 -6.00 0.77
C GLY A 138 -3.39 -5.54 2.21
N LYS A 139 -4.11 -4.50 2.62
CA LYS A 139 -4.20 -4.08 4.02
C LYS A 139 -5.65 -3.85 4.38
N LEU A 140 -6.10 -4.45 5.47
CA LEU A 140 -7.44 -4.25 6.04
C LEU A 140 -7.29 -3.77 7.47
N ASP A 141 -7.87 -2.62 7.78
CA ASP A 141 -7.92 -2.10 9.16
C ASP A 141 -9.19 -2.62 9.84
N PHE A 142 -9.13 -2.92 11.13
CA PHE A 142 -10.27 -3.36 11.93
C PHE A 142 -10.28 -2.73 13.31
N ASP A 143 -11.43 -2.79 13.97
CA ASP A 143 -11.64 -2.37 15.35
C ASP A 143 -12.50 -3.42 16.07
N LEU A 144 -11.95 -3.99 17.14
CA LEU A 144 -12.66 -4.98 17.97
C LEU A 144 -13.71 -4.34 18.88
N GLY A 145 -13.69 -3.01 19.03
CA GLY A 145 -14.62 -2.26 19.90
C GLY A 145 -14.34 -2.42 21.40
N ILE A 146 -13.25 -3.11 21.76
CA ILE A 146 -12.86 -3.43 23.14
C ILE A 146 -11.37 -3.23 23.35
N SER A 147 -10.97 -2.69 24.50
CA SER A 147 -9.54 -2.61 24.84
C SER A 147 -9.01 -3.97 25.29
N ILE A 148 -7.78 -4.28 24.85
CA ILE A 148 -7.11 -5.56 25.05
C ILE A 148 -5.88 -5.39 25.95
N LYS A 149 -5.71 -6.32 26.90
CA LYS A 149 -4.46 -6.56 27.63
C LYS A 149 -3.54 -7.41 26.76
N LEU A 150 -2.55 -6.79 26.13
CA LEU A 150 -1.74 -7.44 25.10
C LEU A 150 -0.89 -8.59 25.67
N GLU A 151 -0.39 -8.47 26.89
CA GLU A 151 0.35 -9.50 27.61
C GLU A 151 -0.51 -10.76 27.82
N SER A 152 -1.74 -10.58 28.30
CA SER A 152 -2.69 -11.69 28.46
C SER A 152 -3.07 -12.28 27.11
N ALA A 153 -3.38 -11.45 26.11
CA ALA A 153 -3.69 -11.91 24.76
C ALA A 153 -2.55 -12.76 24.17
N PHE A 154 -1.30 -12.34 24.35
CA PHE A 154 -0.10 -13.07 23.90
C PHE A 154 -0.05 -14.48 24.48
N GLN A 155 -0.27 -14.65 25.79
CA GLN A 155 -0.21 -15.95 26.47
C GLN A 155 -1.23 -16.97 25.93
N PHE A 156 -2.40 -16.51 25.47
CA PHE A 156 -3.40 -17.38 24.85
C PHE A 156 -3.10 -17.62 23.37
N LEU A 157 -2.78 -16.56 22.62
CA LEU A 157 -2.58 -16.66 21.17
C LEU A 157 -1.32 -17.44 20.78
N VAL A 158 -0.25 -17.43 21.59
CA VAL A 158 1.00 -18.14 21.27
C VAL A 158 0.83 -19.67 21.23
N ARG A 159 -0.27 -20.20 21.77
CA ARG A 159 -0.59 -21.63 21.75
C ARG A 159 -1.00 -22.12 20.36
N ASP A 160 -1.73 -21.28 19.63
CA ASP A 160 -2.35 -21.64 18.35
C ASP A 160 -1.70 -20.91 17.16
N PHE A 161 -0.94 -19.84 17.42
CA PHE A 161 -0.37 -18.97 16.41
C PHE A 161 1.12 -18.68 16.67
N ASN A 162 1.82 -18.31 15.61
CA ASN A 162 3.15 -17.71 15.74
C ASN A 162 2.99 -16.22 16.06
N VAL A 163 3.23 -15.86 17.32
CA VAL A 163 3.01 -14.51 17.87
C VAL A 163 4.32 -13.89 18.32
N THR A 164 4.50 -12.61 18.02
CA THR A 164 5.61 -11.79 18.52
C THR A 164 5.07 -10.59 19.29
N TYR A 165 5.57 -10.40 20.51
CA TYR A 165 5.23 -9.27 21.36
C TYR A 165 6.50 -8.67 21.99
N GLU A 166 6.83 -7.46 21.59
CA GLU A 166 8.05 -6.75 21.98
C GLU A 166 7.68 -5.26 22.21
N PRO A 167 6.97 -4.93 23.30
CA PRO A 167 6.38 -3.61 23.52
C PRO A 167 7.41 -2.47 23.55
N GLU A 168 8.66 -2.76 23.89
CA GLU A 168 9.77 -1.81 23.88
C GLU A 168 10.13 -1.37 22.45
N PHE A 169 9.88 -2.22 21.46
CA PHE A 169 10.20 -1.96 20.05
C PHE A 169 8.95 -1.65 19.21
N PHE A 170 7.81 -2.26 19.57
CA PHE A 170 6.56 -2.12 18.84
C PHE A 170 5.35 -2.34 19.75
N ALA A 171 4.51 -1.31 19.87
CA ALA A 171 3.36 -1.28 20.79
C ALA A 171 2.21 -2.25 20.46
N GLY A 172 2.31 -3.05 19.39
CA GLY A 172 1.27 -3.98 18.95
C GLY A 172 1.69 -5.44 19.05
N LEU A 173 0.71 -6.31 19.20
CA LEU A 173 0.89 -7.76 19.10
C LEU A 173 0.91 -8.16 17.62
N LYS A 174 1.97 -8.82 17.15
CA LYS A 174 2.06 -9.34 15.78
C LYS A 174 1.76 -10.82 15.76
N ILE A 175 0.82 -11.23 14.92
CA ILE A 175 0.33 -12.61 14.82
C ILE A 175 0.47 -13.05 13.37
N LYS A 176 1.22 -14.12 13.09
CA LYS A 176 1.21 -14.78 11.79
C LYS A 176 0.13 -15.85 11.77
N SER A 177 -0.74 -15.81 10.78
CA SER A 177 -1.81 -16.79 10.65
C SER A 177 -1.24 -18.19 10.42
N ALA A 178 -1.75 -19.16 11.18
CA ALA A 178 -1.40 -20.57 11.00
C ALA A 178 -1.96 -21.15 9.68
N LEU A 179 -3.09 -20.60 9.20
CA LEU A 179 -3.73 -21.02 7.95
C LEU A 179 -2.98 -20.51 6.71
N ASN A 180 -2.39 -19.32 6.81
CA ASN A 180 -1.63 -18.73 5.73
C ASN A 180 -0.50 -17.85 6.31
N PRO A 181 0.78 -18.29 6.22
CA PRO A 181 1.91 -17.58 6.82
C PRO A 181 2.20 -16.22 6.16
N PHE A 182 1.57 -15.92 5.03
CA PHE A 182 1.67 -14.64 4.34
C PHE A 182 0.66 -13.60 4.87
N ILE A 183 -0.21 -13.98 5.81
CA ILE A 183 -1.12 -13.07 6.52
C ILE A 183 -0.50 -12.71 7.87
N THR A 184 -0.32 -11.40 8.10
CA THR A 184 0.11 -10.86 9.39
C THR A 184 -1.01 -10.01 9.96
N ILE A 185 -1.42 -10.29 11.19
CA ILE A 185 -2.41 -9.56 11.95
C ILE A 185 -1.67 -8.78 13.03
N VAL A 186 -2.01 -7.50 13.19
CA VAL A 186 -1.47 -6.63 14.22
C VAL A 186 -2.62 -6.09 15.07
N ILE A 187 -2.53 -6.27 16.38
CA ILE A 187 -3.52 -5.80 17.36
C ILE A 187 -2.87 -4.85 18.34
N TYR A 188 -3.48 -3.69 18.58
CA TYR A 188 -3.06 -2.74 19.60
C TYR A 188 -3.92 -2.87 20.87
N SER A 189 -3.42 -2.34 21.99
CA SER A 189 -4.14 -2.37 23.29
C SER A 189 -5.50 -1.67 23.26
N SER A 190 -5.73 -0.79 22.28
CA SER A 190 -7.02 -0.15 22.04
C SER A 190 -8.08 -1.08 21.43
N GLY A 191 -7.72 -2.29 20.98
CA GLY A 191 -8.58 -3.17 20.20
C GLY A 191 -8.56 -2.90 18.69
N LYS A 192 -7.94 -1.80 18.27
CA LYS A 192 -7.72 -1.51 16.86
C LYS A 192 -6.57 -2.33 16.32
N GLY A 193 -6.62 -2.60 15.03
CA GLY A 193 -5.60 -3.39 14.38
C GLY A 193 -5.65 -3.30 12.88
N TYR A 194 -4.76 -4.05 12.26
CA TYR A 194 -4.79 -4.25 10.82
C TYR A 194 -4.28 -5.63 10.44
N MET A 195 -4.67 -6.08 9.27
CA MET A 195 -4.15 -7.28 8.64
C MET A 195 -3.45 -6.90 7.35
N THR A 196 -2.30 -7.51 7.09
CA THR A 196 -1.66 -7.46 5.78
C THR A 196 -1.61 -8.84 5.16
N CYS A 197 -1.74 -8.90 3.84
CA CYS A 197 -1.61 -10.12 3.06
C CYS A 197 -0.77 -9.83 1.81
N SER A 198 0.28 -10.62 1.58
CA SER A 198 1.19 -10.45 0.45
C SER A 198 0.60 -10.96 -0.87
N SER A 199 1.17 -10.49 -1.99
CA SER A 199 0.85 -10.93 -3.36
C SER A 199 0.81 -12.45 -3.53
N ARG A 200 1.74 -13.19 -2.91
CA ARG A 200 1.77 -14.67 -2.99
C ARG A 200 0.51 -15.33 -2.41
N ALA A 201 -0.06 -14.76 -1.37
CA ALA A 201 -1.32 -15.26 -0.81
C ALA A 201 -2.55 -14.77 -1.60
N MET A 202 -2.49 -13.55 -2.15
CA MET A 202 -3.52 -13.04 -3.06
C MET A 202 -3.60 -13.85 -4.37
N LEU A 203 -2.48 -14.41 -4.83
CA LEU A 203 -2.41 -15.28 -6.01
C LEU A 203 -2.78 -16.74 -5.68
N ALA A 204 -2.50 -17.20 -4.46
CA ALA A 204 -2.82 -18.58 -4.04
C ALA A 204 -4.32 -18.77 -3.75
N SER A 205 -5.04 -17.71 -3.40
CA SER A 205 -6.48 -17.76 -3.13
C SER A 205 -7.26 -16.96 -4.16
N LYS A 206 -8.25 -17.60 -4.79
CA LYS A 206 -9.25 -16.90 -5.62
C LYS A 206 -10.01 -15.82 -4.83
N ASP A 207 -10.02 -15.90 -3.49
CA ASP A 207 -10.64 -14.93 -2.61
C ASP A 207 -9.76 -14.66 -1.38
N ALA A 208 -8.80 -13.75 -1.54
CA ALA A 208 -7.94 -13.31 -0.46
C ALA A 208 -8.69 -12.59 0.67
N SER A 209 -9.88 -12.04 0.39
CA SER A 209 -10.72 -11.41 1.40
C SER A 209 -11.31 -12.46 2.34
N ALA A 210 -11.73 -13.61 1.80
CA ALA A 210 -12.17 -14.75 2.61
C ALA A 210 -11.04 -15.31 3.48
N GLU A 211 -9.79 -15.35 2.99
CA GLU A 211 -8.65 -15.77 3.81
C GLU A 211 -8.32 -14.82 4.94
N LEU A 212 -8.29 -13.51 4.65
CA LEU A 212 -8.14 -12.47 5.66
C LEU A 212 -9.23 -12.59 6.72
N ARG A 213 -10.48 -12.82 6.30
CA ARG A 213 -11.62 -13.01 7.21
C ARG A 213 -11.45 -14.26 8.07
N ARG A 214 -11.08 -15.40 7.50
CA ARG A 214 -10.83 -16.64 8.27
C ARG A 214 -9.71 -16.46 9.30
N ALA A 215 -8.62 -15.78 8.92
CA ALA A 215 -7.52 -15.49 9.84
C ALA A 215 -7.97 -14.56 10.98
N TYR A 216 -8.77 -13.54 10.66
CA TYR A 216 -9.38 -12.66 11.66
C TYR A 216 -10.31 -13.41 12.61
N ASP A 217 -11.20 -14.24 12.09
CA ASP A 217 -12.17 -15.00 12.87
C ASP A 217 -11.48 -15.99 13.82
N ALA A 218 -10.40 -16.63 13.36
CA ALA A 218 -9.59 -17.54 14.17
C ALA A 218 -8.94 -16.82 15.37
N VAL A 219 -8.32 -15.66 15.14
CA VAL A 219 -7.75 -14.85 16.23
C VAL A 219 -8.84 -14.36 17.19
N CYS A 220 -9.95 -13.86 16.65
CA CYS A 220 -11.08 -13.41 17.45
C CYS A 220 -11.67 -14.54 18.32
N SER A 221 -11.75 -15.77 17.81
CA SER A 221 -12.25 -16.92 18.55
C SER A 221 -11.43 -17.17 19.83
N VAL A 222 -10.10 -17.13 19.74
CA VAL A 222 -9.22 -17.28 20.91
C VAL A 222 -9.38 -16.12 21.89
N LEU A 223 -9.44 -14.88 21.39
CA LEU A 223 -9.63 -13.70 22.24
C LEU A 223 -10.97 -13.73 22.98
N TRP A 224 -12.05 -14.11 22.29
CA TRP A 224 -13.40 -14.16 22.88
C TRP A 224 -13.61 -15.30 23.86
N SER A 225 -12.97 -16.46 23.62
CA SER A 225 -13.00 -17.59 24.54
C SER A 225 -12.32 -17.26 25.88
N ASN A 226 -11.36 -16.33 25.87
CA ASN A 226 -10.60 -15.90 27.06
C ASN A 226 -10.91 -14.44 27.44
N LYS A 227 -12.12 -13.95 27.13
CA LYS A 227 -12.47 -12.53 27.25
C LYS A 227 -12.28 -11.94 28.65
N ALA A 228 -12.47 -12.74 29.71
CA ALA A 228 -12.38 -12.28 31.08
C ALA A 228 -10.95 -11.86 31.46
N GLU A 229 -9.95 -12.57 30.96
CA GLU A 229 -8.54 -12.21 31.18
C GLU A 229 -8.06 -11.16 30.19
N VAL A 230 -8.45 -11.29 28.92
CA VAL A 230 -7.90 -10.53 27.79
C VAL A 230 -8.47 -9.11 27.67
N VAL A 231 -9.71 -8.87 28.13
CA VAL A 231 -10.37 -7.56 27.96
C VAL A 231 -10.12 -6.65 29.17
N ASN A 232 -9.85 -5.37 28.90
CA ASN A 232 -9.87 -4.31 29.90
C ASN A 232 -11.31 -3.94 30.27
N LEU A 233 -11.91 -4.71 31.20
CA LEU A 233 -13.28 -4.50 31.68
C LEU A 233 -13.50 -3.13 32.37
N ALA A 234 -12.43 -2.44 32.79
CA ALA A 234 -12.53 -1.08 33.34
C ALA A 234 -13.03 -0.05 32.31
N TYR A 235 -12.85 -0.30 31.01
CA TYR A 235 -13.21 0.63 29.93
C TYR A 235 -14.55 0.32 29.23
N SER A 236 -15.21 -0.80 29.53
CA SER A 236 -16.44 -1.23 28.85
C SER A 236 -17.73 -0.51 29.30
N LYS A 237 -17.68 0.27 30.39
CA LYS A 237 -18.86 0.96 30.96
C LYS A 237 -19.45 2.10 30.11
N ARG A 238 -18.85 2.46 28.98
CA ARG A 238 -19.35 3.58 28.13
C ARG A 238 -20.18 3.17 26.91
N ILE A 239 -20.30 1.88 26.58
CA ILE A 239 -20.92 1.45 25.31
C ILE A 239 -22.35 0.88 25.47
N PHE A 240 -22.78 0.54 26.70
CA PHE A 240 -24.16 0.10 26.97
C PHE A 240 -24.92 1.14 27.80
N LYS A 241 -25.24 2.27 27.17
CA LYS A 241 -26.44 3.03 27.50
C LYS A 241 -27.26 3.12 26.22
N SER A 242 -28.14 2.12 26.06
CA SER A 242 -29.34 2.19 25.22
C SER A 242 -30.29 3.24 25.76
#